data_AF-A0A4R3GYW3-F1
#
_entry.id   AF-A0A4R3GYW3-F1
#
_cell.length_a   1.000
_cell.length_b   1.000
_cell.length_c   1.000
_cell.angle_alpha   90.00
_cell.angle_beta   90.00
_cell.angle_gamma   90.00
#
_symmetry.space_group_name_H-M   'P 1'
#
loop_
_entity.id
_entity.type
_entity.pdbx_description
1 polymer ?
#
loop_
_entity_poly.entity_id
_entity_poly.type
_entity_poly.pdbx_seq_one_letter_code
_entity_poly.pdbx_strand_id
1 'polypeptide(L)'
;MTKPGPIQIRNAEVVENIRELARLRGAGLTETVEAAVRETLERERALKAGALGARQTKVMNLLKEIWARPHAGELLTDADLYDEEGFPK
;
A
#
# COMPACT_ATOMS: atom_id res chain seq x y z
N MET A 1 -25.08 -3.53 16.81
CA MET A 1 -23.71 -3.94 16.45
C MET A 1 -23.59 -5.44 16.67
N THR A 2 -23.39 -6.22 15.61
CA THR A 2 -23.23 -7.68 15.70
C THR A 2 -21.90 -7.98 16.39
N LYS A 3 -21.91 -8.81 17.44
CA LYS A 3 -20.65 -9.26 18.05
C LYS A 3 -19.82 -10.00 16.99
N PRO A 4 -18.54 -9.66 16.80
CA PRO A 4 -17.70 -10.39 15.87
C PRO A 4 -17.64 -11.87 16.28
N GLY A 5 -17.81 -12.75 15.31
CA GLY A 5 -17.71 -14.20 15.52
C GLY A 5 -16.27 -14.62 15.86
N PRO A 6 -16.07 -15.80 16.47
CA PRO A 6 -14.74 -16.29 16.81
C PRO A 6 -13.93 -16.61 15.54
N ILE A 7 -12.64 -16.26 15.56
CA ILE A 7 -11.69 -16.68 14.52
C ILE A 7 -11.21 -18.09 14.84
N GLN A 8 -11.45 -19.03 13.92
CA GLN A 8 -10.98 -20.42 14.05
C GLN A 8 -9.70 -20.62 13.23
N ILE A 9 -8.61 -20.97 13.91
CA ILE A 9 -7.34 -21.31 13.27
C ILE A 9 -7.21 -22.84 13.27
N ARG A 10 -7.22 -23.45 12.09
CA ARG A 10 -7.11 -24.91 11.91
C ARG A 10 -5.68 -25.40 11.68
N ASN A 11 -4.75 -24.50 11.42
CA ASN A 11 -3.35 -24.84 11.23
C ASN A 11 -2.66 -24.99 12.60
N ALA A 12 -2.19 -26.19 12.90
CA ALA A 12 -1.54 -26.51 14.17
C ALA A 12 -0.26 -25.71 14.41
N GLU A 13 0.56 -25.49 13.37
CA GLU A 13 1.80 -24.72 13.46
C GLU A 13 1.53 -23.27 13.88
N VAL A 14 0.48 -22.65 13.32
CA VAL A 14 0.08 -21.29 13.68
C VAL A 14 -0.33 -21.23 15.15
N VAL A 15 -1.06 -22.23 15.64
CA VAL A 15 -1.47 -22.29 17.06
C VAL A 15 -0.25 -22.42 17.97
N GLU A 16 0.71 -23.28 17.63
CA GLU A 16 1.95 -23.44 18.40
C GLU A 16 2.79 -22.16 18.40
N ASN A 17 2.91 -21.48 17.27
CA ASN A 17 3.62 -20.19 17.19
C ASN A 17 2.96 -19.12 18.07
N ILE A 18 1.63 -19.05 18.11
CA ILE A 18 0.91 -18.11 18.99
C ILE A 18 1.15 -18.45 20.45
N ARG A 19 1.12 -19.74 20.82
CA ARG A 19 1.41 -20.20 22.18
C ARG A 19 2.83 -19.89 22.60
N GLU A 20 3.79 -20.12 21.72
CA GLU A 20 5.19 -19.81 21.98
C GLU A 20 5.39 -18.31 22.20
N LEU A 21 4.84 -17.48 21.31
CA LEU A 21 4.93 -16.03 21.46
C LEU A 21 4.30 -15.54 22.77
N ALA A 22 3.18 -16.14 23.19
CA ALA A 22 2.53 -15.80 24.44
C ALA A 22 3.38 -16.19 25.66
N ARG A 23 4.03 -17.36 25.61
CA ARG A 23 5.00 -17.79 26.65
C ARG A 23 6.17 -16.83 26.75
N LEU A 24 6.77 -16.46 25.62
CA LEU A 24 7.91 -15.54 25.59
C LEU A 24 7.55 -14.14 26.11
N ARG A 25 6.32 -13.69 25.90
CA ARG A 25 5.82 -12.39 26.36
C ARG A 25 5.26 -12.42 27.78
N GLY A 26 5.02 -13.59 28.37
CA GLY A 26 4.35 -13.73 29.66
C GLY A 26 2.90 -13.22 29.66
N ALA A 27 2.22 -13.26 28.50
CA ALA A 27 0.91 -12.67 28.29
C ALA A 27 -0.13 -13.72 27.86
N GLY A 28 -1.43 -13.36 27.91
CA GLY A 28 -2.49 -14.23 27.41
C GLY A 28 -2.43 -14.40 25.88
N LEU A 29 -3.04 -15.48 25.35
CA LEU A 29 -3.09 -15.72 23.89
C LEU A 29 -3.78 -14.57 23.15
N THR A 30 -4.92 -14.09 23.67
CA THR A 30 -5.68 -12.99 23.06
C THR A 30 -4.87 -11.69 23.03
N GLU A 31 -4.25 -11.32 24.15
CA GLU A 31 -3.42 -10.13 24.26
C GLU A 31 -2.20 -10.21 23.33
N THR A 32 -1.60 -11.40 23.24
CA THR A 32 -0.47 -11.67 22.37
C THR A 32 -0.84 -11.46 20.90
N VAL A 33 -1.98 -12.03 20.48
CA VAL A 33 -2.50 -11.87 19.11
C VAL A 33 -2.86 -10.40 18.85
N GLU A 34 -3.54 -9.74 19.77
CA GLU A 34 -3.90 -8.32 19.64
C GLU A 34 -2.66 -7.44 19.45
N ALA A 35 -1.65 -7.61 20.30
CA ALA A 35 -0.41 -6.84 20.23
C ALA A 35 0.34 -7.10 18.91
N ALA A 36 0.49 -8.37 18.51
CA ALA A 36 1.17 -8.74 17.27
C ALA A 36 0.45 -8.20 16.01
N VAL A 37 -0.89 -8.28 16.00
CA VAL A 37 -1.72 -7.75 14.90
C VAL A 37 -1.61 -6.23 14.84
N ARG A 38 -1.69 -5.54 15.99
CA ARG A 38 -1.57 -4.07 16.06
C ARG A 38 -0.22 -3.59 15.53
N GLU A 39 0.87 -4.16 16.05
CA GLU A 39 2.24 -3.84 15.63
C GLU A 39 2.41 -4.04 14.12
N THR A 40 1.91 -5.16 13.59
CA THR A 40 2.02 -5.48 12.17
C THR A 40 1.18 -4.54 11.31
N LEU A 41 -0.05 -4.23 11.72
CA LEU A 41 -0.90 -3.27 11.01
C LEU A 41 -0.29 -1.85 10.99
N GLU A 42 0.32 -1.42 12.09
CA GLU A 42 1.01 -0.14 12.16
C GLU A 42 2.20 -0.09 11.21
N ARG A 43 3.03 -1.15 11.19
CA ARG A 43 4.14 -1.27 10.22
C ARG A 43 3.66 -1.24 8.78
N GLU A 44 2.63 -2.02 8.45
CA GLU A 44 2.07 -2.08 7.09
C GLU A 44 1.48 -0.74 6.64
N ARG A 45 0.77 -0.05 7.55
CA ARG A 45 0.25 1.31 7.27
C ARG A 45 1.39 2.30 7.04
N ALA A 46 2.43 2.25 7.86
CA ALA A 46 3.60 3.12 7.72
C ALA A 46 4.33 2.87 6.39
N LEU A 47 4.53 1.60 6.01
CA LEU A 47 5.14 1.22 4.74
C LEU A 47 4.33 1.74 3.55
N LYS A 48 3.00 1.54 3.56
CA LYS A 48 2.13 2.04 2.48
C LYS A 48 2.09 3.56 2.40
N ALA A 49 2.03 4.24 3.54
CA ALA A 49 2.08 5.70 3.59
C ALA A 49 3.41 6.25 3.04
N GLY A 50 4.54 5.66 3.44
CA GLY A 50 5.87 6.01 2.93
C GLY A 50 6.04 5.73 1.43
N ALA A 51 5.51 4.61 0.94
CA ALA A 51 5.55 4.26 -0.48
C ALA A 51 4.76 5.23 -1.36
N LEU A 52 3.59 5.70 -0.89
CA LEU A 52 2.80 6.72 -1.59
C LEU A 52 3.55 8.06 -1.65
N GLY A 53 4.14 8.49 -0.54
CA GLY A 53 4.96 9.71 -0.49
C GLY A 53 6.14 9.63 -1.44
N ALA A 54 6.91 8.54 -1.40
CA ALA A 54 8.05 8.32 -2.30
C ALA A 54 7.65 8.30 -3.78
N ARG A 55 6.51 7.67 -4.11
CA ARG A 55 5.97 7.66 -5.48
C ARG A 55 5.58 9.07 -5.94
N GLN A 56 4.91 9.83 -5.09
CA GLN A 56 4.51 11.21 -5.39
C GLN A 56 5.73 12.11 -5.59
N THR A 57 6.73 12.04 -4.72
CA THR A 57 7.99 12.78 -4.87
C THR A 57 8.69 12.43 -6.18
N LYS A 58 8.76 11.14 -6.55
CA LYS A 58 9.34 10.70 -7.83
C LYS A 58 8.61 11.31 -9.03
N VAL A 59 7.28 11.30 -9.03
CA VAL A 59 6.46 11.92 -10.10
C VAL A 59 6.71 13.42 -10.19
N MET A 60 6.70 14.13 -9.06
CA MET A 60 6.91 15.58 -9.05
C MET A 60 8.32 15.98 -9.49
N ASN A 61 9.34 15.20 -9.15
CA ASN A 61 10.70 15.43 -9.64
C ASN A 61 10.79 15.25 -11.15
N LEU A 62 10.17 14.18 -11.69
CA LEU A 62 10.13 13.95 -13.14
C LEU A 62 9.40 15.08 -13.88
N LEU A 63 8.26 15.55 -13.35
CA LEU A 63 7.54 16.70 -13.94
C LEU A 63 8.39 17.97 -13.95
N LYS A 64 9.12 18.25 -12.86
CA LYS A 64 10.05 19.38 -12.80
C LYS A 64 11.15 19.26 -13.85
N GLU A 65 11.72 18.08 -14.04
CA GLU A 65 12.73 17.82 -15.07
C GLU A 65 12.18 18.03 -16.48
N ILE A 66 10.93 17.62 -16.74
CA ILE A 66 10.27 17.81 -18.05
C ILE A 66 10.00 19.31 -18.28
N TRP A 67 9.42 20.02 -17.32
CA TRP A 67 9.11 21.44 -17.43
C TRP A 67 10.34 22.35 -17.53
N ALA A 68 11.48 21.91 -17.02
CA ALA A 68 12.74 22.63 -17.17
C ALA A 68 13.35 22.51 -18.58
N ARG A 69 12.86 21.60 -19.43
CA ARG A 69 13.37 21.45 -20.79
C ARG A 69 12.80 22.54 -21.69
N PRO A 70 13.59 23.02 -22.67
CA PRO A 70 13.05 23.87 -23.73
C PRO A 70 11.91 23.16 -24.45
N HIS A 71 10.80 23.87 -24.67
CA HIS A 71 9.72 23.37 -25.50
C HIS A 71 10.22 23.31 -26.95
N ALA A 72 10.28 22.11 -27.52
CA ALA A 72 10.70 21.89 -28.89
C ALA A 72 9.49 21.42 -29.70
N GLY A 73 9.03 22.25 -30.63
CA GLY A 73 7.89 21.96 -31.51
C GLY A 73 6.60 22.70 -31.13
N GLU A 74 5.62 22.62 -32.03
CA GLU A 74 4.26 23.12 -31.78
C GLU A 74 3.51 22.19 -30.82
N LEU A 75 2.63 22.77 -30.01
CA LEU A 75 1.73 21.99 -29.16
C LEU A 75 0.71 21.29 -30.05
N LEU A 76 0.80 19.97 -30.11
CA LEU A 76 -0.19 19.14 -30.82
C LEU A 76 -1.53 19.20 -30.08
N THR A 77 -2.59 19.32 -30.85
CA THR A 77 -3.97 19.20 -30.40
C THR A 77 -4.50 17.79 -30.66
N ASP A 78 -5.65 17.47 -30.08
CA ASP A 78 -6.31 16.18 -30.35
C ASP A 78 -6.61 16.01 -31.86
N ALA A 79 -6.88 17.10 -32.58
CA ALA A 79 -7.09 17.05 -34.03
C ALA A 79 -5.82 16.66 -34.82
N ASP A 80 -4.63 16.89 -34.25
CA ASP A 80 -3.36 16.49 -34.84
C ASP A 80 -3.05 15.00 -34.60
N LEU A 81 -3.66 14.40 -33.57
CA LEU A 81 -3.36 13.05 -33.10
C LEU A 81 -4.45 12.02 -33.45
N TYR A 82 -5.70 12.46 -33.55
CA TYR A 82 -6.86 11.59 -33.72
C TYR A 82 -7.71 12.01 -34.94
N ASP A 83 -8.38 11.03 -35.55
CA ASP A 83 -9.38 11.24 -36.59
C ASP A 83 -10.73 11.70 -36.03
N GLU A 84 -11.70 11.93 -36.91
CA GLU A 84 -13.03 12.42 -36.54
C GLU A 84 -13.83 11.41 -35.70
N GLU A 85 -13.45 10.13 -35.75
CA GLU A 85 -14.06 9.05 -34.97
C GLU A 85 -13.31 8.82 -33.63
N GLY A 86 -12.21 9.55 -33.40
CA GLY A 86 -11.39 9.49 -32.20
C GLY A 86 -10.33 8.37 -32.21
N PHE A 87 -10.07 7.75 -33.36
CA PHE A 87 -8.99 6.77 -33.50
C PHE A 87 -7.65 7.46 -33.80
N PRO A 88 -6.51 6.87 -33.37
CA PRO A 88 -5.20 7.39 -33.73
C PRO A 88 -5.01 7.41 -35.24
N LYS A 89 -4.51 8.53 -35.76
CA LYS A 89 -4.11 8.67 -37.16
C LYS A 89 -2.85 7.88 -37.50
#